data_AF-A0A520ELW6-F1
#
_entry.id   AF-A0A520ELW6-F1
#
_cell.length_a   1.000
_cell.length_b   1.000
_cell.length_c   1.000
_cell.angle_alpha   90.00
_cell.angle_beta   90.00
_cell.angle_gamma   90.00
#
_symmetry.space_group_name_H-M   'P 1'
#
loop_
_entity.id
_entity.type
_entity.pdbx_description
1 polymer ?
#
loop_
_entity_poly.entity_id
_entity_poly.type
_entity_poly.pdbx_seq_one_letter_code
_entity_poly.pdbx_strand_id
1 'polypeptide(L)'
;ALASEVPADFARVRAELEELNRDLRARILDDDGDRGDTLGDVFRGVDLIGDSDAGRSFTAFYDMILDPARSSQIDEWIDAVLQRPFAAQLTHDQKRRFRALLTEMETAGSEVHSTMTSLSRSLRHFVQSRHYEEHRRLQRLLRSAQQSAVAVATRRRPYDLLDLDLVRVGMSIESVAALRLHNPADNLVTEPVLTHDAGTVDLDELRRLVRESEIDMDELSDNVAATLRAHGRATIGDVLREYPATQGLASAVGLMVLATHHGHAIDGTEDIHWISGAGVSRRATIRRRLFDPAADEFTARPAFAPTGSST
;
A
#
# COMPACT_ATOMS: atom_id res chain seq x y z
N ALA A 1 27.53 11.16 -11.16
CA ALA A 1 26.68 11.83 -12.15
C ALA A 1 25.41 11.02 -12.36
N LEU A 2 25.45 9.80 -12.91
CA LEU A 2 24.24 8.98 -13.05
C LEU A 2 23.57 8.56 -11.72
N ALA A 3 24.35 8.15 -10.71
CA ALA A 3 23.78 7.75 -9.42
C ALA A 3 23.02 8.88 -8.68
N SER A 4 23.28 10.16 -9.02
CA SER A 4 22.55 11.29 -8.46
C SER A 4 21.24 11.62 -9.20
N GLU A 5 20.96 10.96 -10.33
CA GLU A 5 19.73 11.15 -11.11
C GLU A 5 18.58 10.27 -10.59
N VAL A 6 18.91 9.21 -9.84
CA VAL A 6 17.96 8.24 -9.29
C VAL A 6 16.82 8.91 -8.48
N PRO A 7 17.08 9.82 -7.52
CA PRO A 7 15.99 10.52 -6.83
C PRO A 7 15.11 11.37 -7.75
N ALA A 8 15.70 11.95 -8.80
CA ALA A 8 14.95 12.73 -9.79
C ALA A 8 14.05 11.83 -10.66
N ASP A 9 14.51 10.62 -10.99
CA ASP A 9 13.71 9.63 -11.70
C ASP A 9 12.50 9.18 -10.87
N PHE A 10 12.68 8.89 -9.58
CA PHE A 10 11.55 8.57 -8.68
C PHE A 10 10.56 9.73 -8.57
N ALA A 11 11.05 10.98 -8.46
CA ALA A 11 10.19 12.16 -8.44
C ALA A 11 9.40 12.32 -9.76
N ARG A 12 10.00 12.00 -10.90
CA ARG A 12 9.33 12.00 -12.21
C ARG A 12 8.22 10.95 -12.28
N VAL A 13 8.51 9.71 -11.87
CA VAL A 13 7.51 8.63 -11.83
C VAL A 13 6.33 9.01 -10.94
N ARG A 14 6.60 9.60 -9.75
CA ARG A 14 5.53 10.10 -8.88
C ARG A 14 4.66 11.14 -9.57
N ALA A 15 5.26 12.12 -10.23
CA ALA A 15 4.53 13.17 -10.95
C ALA A 15 3.65 12.59 -12.08
N GLU A 16 4.17 11.60 -12.81
CA GLU A 16 3.44 10.88 -13.86
C GLU A 16 2.22 10.12 -13.29
N LEU A 17 2.38 9.43 -12.16
CA LEU A 17 1.27 8.76 -11.46
C LEU A 17 0.20 9.75 -10.95
N GLU A 18 0.62 10.91 -10.44
CA GLU A 18 -0.29 11.98 -9.99
C GLU A 18 -1.07 12.61 -11.16
N GLU A 19 -0.42 12.79 -12.32
CA GLU A 19 -1.05 13.24 -13.55
C GLU A 19 -2.06 12.20 -14.06
N LEU A 20 -1.68 10.93 -14.11
CA LEU A 20 -2.58 9.84 -14.48
C LEU A 20 -3.83 9.80 -13.60
N ASN A 21 -3.69 9.94 -12.27
CA ASN A 21 -4.83 9.97 -11.36
C ASN A 21 -5.75 11.17 -11.62
N ARG A 22 -5.20 12.35 -11.93
CA ARG A 22 -6.00 13.53 -12.29
C ARG A 22 -6.78 13.31 -13.59
N ASP A 23 -6.14 12.72 -14.59
CA ASP A 23 -6.76 12.41 -15.89
C ASP A 23 -7.88 11.38 -15.75
N LEU A 24 -7.67 10.33 -14.96
CA LEU A 24 -8.70 9.33 -14.68
C LEU A 24 -9.93 9.96 -14.00
N ARG A 25 -9.72 10.84 -13.02
CA ARG A 25 -10.82 11.58 -12.38
C ARG A 25 -11.54 12.50 -13.36
N ALA A 26 -10.80 13.21 -14.21
CA ALA A 26 -11.39 14.08 -15.23
C ALA A 26 -12.28 13.27 -16.19
N ARG A 27 -11.79 12.11 -16.68
CA ARG A 27 -12.59 11.19 -17.52
C ARG A 27 -13.85 10.69 -16.81
N ILE A 28 -13.75 10.35 -15.51
CA ILE A 28 -14.92 9.99 -14.71
C ILE A 28 -15.90 11.16 -14.59
N LEU A 29 -15.46 12.41 -14.61
CA LEU A 29 -16.37 13.56 -14.55
C LEU A 29 -17.01 13.89 -15.91
N ASP A 30 -16.30 13.66 -17.01
CA ASP A 30 -16.68 14.12 -18.36
C ASP A 30 -17.49 13.08 -19.17
N ASP A 31 -17.55 11.84 -18.71
CA ASP A 31 -18.24 10.75 -19.40
C ASP A 31 -19.78 10.90 -19.34
N ASP A 32 -20.32 11.63 -20.32
CA ASP A 32 -21.76 11.80 -20.56
C ASP A 32 -22.34 10.77 -21.55
N GLY A 33 -21.58 9.76 -22.01
CA GLY A 33 -22.12 8.68 -22.85
C GLY A 33 -21.11 7.63 -23.33
N ASP A 34 -21.60 6.37 -23.48
CA ASP A 34 -21.08 5.13 -24.11
C ASP A 34 -19.58 4.75 -24.01
N ARG A 35 -18.74 5.57 -23.37
CA ARG A 35 -17.35 5.29 -23.02
C ARG A 35 -17.19 5.07 -21.51
N GLY A 36 -18.17 4.39 -20.91
CA GLY A 36 -18.19 4.02 -19.50
C GLY A 36 -17.17 2.95 -19.09
N ASP A 37 -16.16 2.68 -19.92
CA ASP A 37 -15.23 1.56 -19.70
C ASP A 37 -14.32 1.81 -18.50
N THR A 38 -13.83 3.05 -18.30
CA THR A 38 -12.99 3.41 -17.16
C THR A 38 -13.73 3.28 -15.82
N LEU A 39 -15.01 3.66 -15.76
CA LEU A 39 -15.82 3.48 -14.56
C LEU A 39 -16.12 2.00 -14.33
N GLY A 40 -16.39 1.26 -15.41
CA GLY A 40 -16.54 -0.18 -15.42
C GLY A 40 -15.30 -0.89 -14.89
N ASP A 41 -14.10 -0.49 -15.32
CA ASP A 41 -12.82 -1.03 -14.87
C ASP A 41 -12.62 -0.86 -13.36
N VAL A 42 -12.89 0.35 -12.83
CA VAL A 42 -12.81 0.58 -11.37
C VAL A 42 -13.82 -0.30 -10.61
N PHE A 43 -15.04 -0.47 -11.12
CA PHE A 43 -16.04 -1.36 -10.51
C PHE A 43 -15.70 -2.86 -10.64
N ARG A 44 -14.99 -3.24 -11.70
CA ARG A 44 -14.43 -4.59 -11.88
C ARG A 44 -13.23 -4.86 -10.97
N GLY A 45 -12.78 -3.86 -10.21
CA GLY A 45 -11.65 -3.97 -9.29
C GLY A 45 -10.29 -3.84 -9.96
N VAL A 46 -10.24 -3.42 -11.23
CA VAL A 46 -9.00 -3.16 -11.97
C VAL A 46 -8.28 -1.99 -11.31
N ASP A 47 -7.00 -2.18 -10.99
CA ASP A 47 -6.16 -1.12 -10.47
C ASP A 47 -5.62 -0.30 -11.64
N LEU A 48 -6.39 0.67 -12.13
CA LEU A 48 -6.02 1.50 -13.28
C LEU A 48 -4.69 2.26 -13.12
N ILE A 49 -4.26 2.52 -11.88
CA ILE A 49 -2.97 3.16 -11.62
C ILE A 49 -1.87 2.12 -11.68
N GLY A 50 -2.03 0.98 -10.98
CA GLY A 50 -1.04 -0.11 -11.00
C GLY A 50 -0.89 -0.80 -12.35
N ASP A 51 -1.99 -0.97 -13.08
CA ASP A 51 -2.04 -1.55 -14.42
C ASP A 51 -1.67 -0.55 -15.51
N SER A 52 -1.32 0.70 -15.17
CA SER A 52 -0.76 1.63 -16.15
C SER A 52 0.66 1.23 -16.58
N ASP A 53 1.12 1.71 -17.72
CA ASP A 53 2.49 1.42 -18.19
C ASP A 53 3.54 1.89 -17.16
N ALA A 54 3.34 3.06 -16.57
CA ALA A 54 4.19 3.60 -15.51
C ALA A 54 4.12 2.76 -14.22
N GLY A 55 2.91 2.37 -13.80
CA GLY A 55 2.68 1.53 -12.62
C GLY A 55 3.33 0.15 -12.75
N ARG A 56 3.10 -0.55 -13.86
CA ARG A 56 3.68 -1.88 -14.11
C ARG A 56 5.20 -1.83 -14.20
N SER A 57 5.75 -0.83 -14.90
CA SER A 57 7.20 -0.66 -15.02
C SER A 57 7.84 -0.36 -13.66
N PHE A 58 7.19 0.48 -12.85
CA PHE A 58 7.66 0.82 -11.51
C PHE A 58 7.58 -0.38 -10.56
N THR A 59 6.45 -1.08 -10.51
CA THR A 59 6.26 -2.28 -9.68
C THR A 59 7.28 -3.36 -10.02
N ALA A 60 7.48 -3.66 -11.31
CA ALA A 60 8.47 -4.66 -11.72
C ALA A 60 9.90 -4.30 -11.28
N PHE A 61 10.25 -3.02 -11.32
CA PHE A 61 11.53 -2.52 -10.81
C PHE A 61 11.61 -2.58 -9.28
N TYR A 62 10.55 -2.20 -8.58
CA TYR A 62 10.49 -2.20 -7.13
C TYR A 62 10.56 -3.63 -6.58
N ASP A 63 9.83 -4.58 -7.18
CA ASP A 63 9.89 -6.00 -6.85
C ASP A 63 11.30 -6.58 -7.06
N MET A 64 11.99 -6.15 -8.13
CA MET A 64 13.38 -6.54 -8.38
C MET A 64 14.35 -6.05 -7.29
N ILE A 65 14.10 -4.86 -6.72
CA ILE A 65 14.90 -4.30 -5.63
C ILE A 65 14.58 -4.97 -4.28
N LEU A 66 13.33 -5.40 -4.07
CA LEU A 66 12.95 -6.08 -2.85
C LEU A 66 13.35 -7.57 -2.81
N ASP A 67 13.70 -8.17 -3.95
CA ASP A 67 14.20 -9.54 -4.06
C ASP A 67 15.56 -9.69 -3.34
N PRO A 68 15.63 -10.40 -2.19
CA PRO A 68 16.85 -10.48 -1.39
C PRO A 68 18.02 -11.12 -2.12
N ALA A 69 17.74 -12.06 -3.04
CA ALA A 69 18.78 -12.73 -3.82
C ALA A 69 19.40 -11.78 -4.85
N ARG A 70 18.57 -10.92 -5.48
CA ARG A 70 19.04 -9.91 -6.43
C ARG A 70 19.77 -8.76 -5.75
N SER A 71 19.24 -8.28 -4.63
CA SER A 71 19.87 -7.20 -3.85
C SER A 71 21.24 -7.62 -3.32
N SER A 72 21.37 -8.85 -2.84
CA SER A 72 22.68 -9.41 -2.45
C SER A 72 23.67 -9.46 -3.63
N GLN A 73 23.22 -9.86 -4.82
CA GLN A 73 24.08 -9.85 -6.02
C GLN A 73 24.50 -8.43 -6.44
N ILE A 74 23.61 -7.45 -6.32
CA ILE A 74 23.93 -6.05 -6.65
C ILE A 74 24.97 -5.51 -5.66
N ASP A 75 24.86 -5.82 -4.37
CA ASP A 75 25.86 -5.44 -3.37
C ASP A 75 27.22 -6.07 -3.66
N GLU A 76 27.26 -7.36 -4.00
CA GLU A 76 28.48 -8.04 -4.43
C GLU A 76 29.12 -7.37 -5.67
N TRP A 77 28.30 -6.96 -6.64
CA TRP A 77 28.78 -6.25 -7.82
C TRP A 77 29.30 -4.85 -7.49
N ILE A 78 28.62 -4.12 -6.60
CA ILE A 78 29.07 -2.81 -6.12
C ILE A 78 30.43 -2.95 -5.46
N ASP A 79 30.62 -3.93 -4.58
CA ASP A 79 31.91 -4.15 -3.92
C ASP A 79 32.99 -4.61 -4.91
N ALA A 80 32.67 -5.50 -5.86
CA ALA A 80 33.59 -5.93 -6.90
C ALA A 80 34.05 -4.76 -7.79
N VAL A 81 33.16 -3.81 -8.08
CA VAL A 81 33.45 -2.57 -8.81
C VAL A 81 34.35 -1.65 -7.97
N LEU A 82 34.06 -1.49 -6.68
CA LEU A 82 34.84 -0.65 -5.75
C LEU A 82 36.24 -1.21 -5.45
N GLN A 83 36.49 -2.50 -5.69
CA GLN A 83 37.81 -3.13 -5.57
C GLN A 83 38.71 -2.91 -6.81
N ARG A 84 38.18 -2.36 -7.91
CA ARG A 84 38.96 -2.16 -9.14
C ARG A 84 39.94 -0.98 -9.04
N PRO A 85 41.05 -0.99 -9.80
CA PRO A 85 42.08 0.06 -9.72
C PRO A 85 41.55 1.48 -9.98
N PHE A 86 40.55 1.64 -10.86
CA PHE A 86 39.97 2.95 -11.15
C PHE A 86 39.20 3.52 -9.94
N ALA A 87 38.69 2.68 -9.04
CA ALA A 87 38.01 3.13 -7.83
C ALA A 87 38.97 3.85 -6.86
N ALA A 88 40.29 3.74 -7.05
CA ALA A 88 41.26 4.58 -6.35
C ALA A 88 41.09 6.09 -6.66
N GLN A 89 40.47 6.44 -7.79
CA GLN A 89 40.20 7.82 -8.19
C GLN A 89 38.95 8.41 -7.54
N LEU A 90 38.11 7.57 -6.90
CA LEU A 90 36.89 8.00 -6.22
C LEU A 90 37.22 8.51 -4.81
N THR A 91 36.58 9.61 -4.41
CA THR A 91 36.66 10.13 -3.04
C THR A 91 35.97 9.19 -2.04
N HIS A 92 36.29 9.33 -0.76
CA HIS A 92 35.66 8.51 0.29
C HIS A 92 34.12 8.67 0.31
N ASP A 93 33.63 9.89 0.10
CA ASP A 93 32.19 10.18 0.01
C ASP A 93 31.53 9.54 -1.22
N GLN A 94 32.20 9.52 -2.38
CA GLN A 94 31.68 8.87 -3.57
C GLN A 94 31.55 7.35 -3.39
N LYS A 95 32.53 6.72 -2.72
CA LYS A 95 32.47 5.29 -2.37
C LYS A 95 31.35 4.99 -1.38
N ARG A 96 31.17 5.86 -0.37
CA ARG A 96 30.10 5.74 0.61
C ARG A 96 28.72 5.83 -0.05
N ARG A 97 28.49 6.85 -0.90
CA ARG A 97 27.25 6.99 -1.67
C ARG A 97 26.98 5.81 -2.59
N PHE A 98 28.02 5.29 -3.26
CA PHE A 98 27.82 4.16 -4.17
C PHE A 98 27.39 2.88 -3.42
N ARG A 99 27.89 2.66 -2.20
CA ARG A 99 27.39 1.58 -1.32
C ARG A 99 26.00 1.83 -0.75
N ALA A 100 25.66 3.09 -0.47
CA ALA A 100 24.35 3.46 0.03
C ALA A 100 23.27 3.51 -1.06
N LEU A 101 23.65 3.38 -2.34
CA LEU A 101 22.76 3.58 -3.49
C LEU A 101 21.55 2.64 -3.45
N LEU A 102 21.76 1.36 -3.11
CA LEU A 102 20.67 0.38 -3.04
C LEU A 102 19.66 0.77 -1.95
N THR A 103 20.14 1.10 -0.75
CA THR A 103 19.28 1.54 0.37
C THR A 103 18.57 2.87 0.07
N GLU A 104 19.21 3.80 -0.63
CA GLU A 104 18.59 5.03 -1.10
C GLU A 104 17.49 4.74 -2.14
N MET A 105 17.71 3.78 -3.04
CA MET A 105 16.72 3.32 -4.03
C MET A 105 15.54 2.59 -3.39
N GLU A 106 15.78 1.74 -2.38
CA GLU A 106 14.73 1.08 -1.60
C GLU A 106 13.84 2.12 -0.89
N THR A 107 14.46 3.10 -0.24
CA THR A 107 13.74 4.16 0.48
C THR A 107 12.89 4.99 -0.49
N ALA A 108 13.48 5.47 -1.59
CA ALA A 108 12.76 6.25 -2.59
C ALA A 108 11.68 5.43 -3.32
N GLY A 109 11.94 4.15 -3.57
CA GLY A 109 10.96 3.21 -4.13
C GLY A 109 9.77 3.02 -3.19
N SER A 110 10.02 2.85 -1.90
CA SER A 110 8.95 2.70 -0.90
C SER A 110 8.01 3.92 -0.87
N GLU A 111 8.56 5.14 -0.98
CA GLU A 111 7.76 6.37 -1.05
C GLU A 111 6.85 6.41 -2.29
N VAL A 112 7.39 6.05 -3.47
CA VAL A 112 6.61 6.02 -4.71
C VAL A 112 5.57 4.92 -4.67
N HIS A 113 5.90 3.73 -4.16
CA HIS A 113 4.96 2.61 -4.00
C HIS A 113 3.80 2.97 -3.04
N SER A 114 4.11 3.62 -1.92
CA SER A 114 3.11 4.13 -0.98
C SER A 114 2.19 5.16 -1.64
N THR A 115 2.77 6.09 -2.42
CA THR A 115 2.01 7.09 -3.18
C THR A 115 1.09 6.42 -4.20
N MET A 116 1.60 5.48 -4.99
CA MET A 116 0.82 4.72 -5.96
C MET A 116 -0.36 4.02 -5.30
N THR A 117 -0.14 3.37 -4.17
CA THR A 117 -1.19 2.66 -3.43
C THR A 117 -2.23 3.63 -2.88
N SER A 118 -1.81 4.78 -2.36
CA SER A 118 -2.70 5.84 -1.87
C SER A 118 -3.58 6.41 -2.98
N LEU A 119 -3.00 6.70 -4.15
CA LEU A 119 -3.72 7.18 -5.33
C LEU A 119 -4.79 6.17 -5.77
N SER A 120 -4.43 4.90 -5.85
CA SER A 120 -5.33 3.80 -6.24
C SER A 120 -6.53 3.67 -5.28
N ARG A 121 -6.28 3.73 -3.97
CA ARG A 121 -7.36 3.73 -2.95
C ARG A 121 -8.22 4.98 -3.05
N SER A 122 -7.61 6.16 -3.19
CA SER A 122 -8.33 7.43 -3.29
C SER A 122 -9.24 7.48 -4.53
N LEU A 123 -8.77 6.96 -5.66
CA LEU A 123 -9.57 6.82 -6.88
C LEU A 123 -10.76 5.87 -6.68
N ARG A 124 -10.53 4.71 -6.05
CA ARG A 124 -11.60 3.76 -5.71
C ARG A 124 -12.65 4.39 -4.80
N HIS A 125 -12.22 5.10 -3.75
CA HIS A 125 -13.13 5.78 -2.84
C HIS A 125 -13.93 6.88 -3.55
N PHE A 126 -13.28 7.67 -4.41
CA PHE A 126 -13.95 8.69 -5.22
C PHE A 126 -15.08 8.08 -6.07
N VAL A 127 -14.83 6.95 -6.74
CA VAL A 127 -15.86 6.24 -7.52
C VAL A 127 -16.95 5.64 -6.63
N GLN A 128 -16.60 5.04 -5.49
CA GLN A 128 -17.57 4.45 -4.56
C GLN A 128 -18.48 5.49 -3.90
N SER A 129 -17.95 6.67 -3.61
CA SER A 129 -18.69 7.76 -2.96
C SER A 129 -19.83 8.33 -3.81
N ARG A 130 -19.81 8.08 -5.13
CA ARG A 130 -20.76 8.62 -6.11
C ARG A 130 -20.90 10.15 -6.14
N HIS A 131 -20.05 10.90 -5.44
CA HIS A 131 -20.07 12.37 -5.47
C HIS A 131 -19.91 12.95 -6.88
N TYR A 132 -19.25 12.21 -7.78
CA TYR A 132 -19.12 12.59 -9.19
C TYR A 132 -20.49 12.65 -9.92
N GLU A 133 -21.51 11.92 -9.47
CA GLU A 133 -22.85 11.92 -10.10
C GLU A 133 -23.52 13.30 -9.97
N GLU A 134 -23.34 13.97 -8.84
CA GLU A 134 -23.89 15.30 -8.59
C GLU A 134 -23.17 16.36 -9.44
N HIS A 135 -21.85 16.23 -9.59
CA HIS A 135 -21.07 17.08 -10.49
C HIS A 135 -21.51 16.88 -11.95
N ARG A 136 -21.66 15.63 -12.42
CA ARG A 136 -22.18 15.32 -13.76
C ARG A 136 -23.58 15.90 -13.96
N ARG A 137 -24.46 15.80 -12.96
CA ARG A 137 -25.82 16.38 -13.02
C ARG A 137 -25.75 17.90 -13.19
N LEU A 138 -24.90 18.58 -12.44
CA LEU A 138 -24.69 20.03 -12.57
C LEU A 138 -24.19 20.38 -13.97
N GLN A 139 -23.19 19.67 -14.48
CA GLN A 139 -22.65 19.89 -15.84
C GLN A 139 -23.73 19.71 -16.91
N ARG A 140 -24.54 18.64 -16.83
CA ARG A 140 -25.67 18.41 -17.75
C ARG A 140 -26.69 19.54 -17.72
N LEU A 141 -27.05 20.02 -16.53
CA LEU A 141 -27.98 21.16 -16.38
C LEU A 141 -27.39 22.44 -16.96
N LEU A 142 -26.11 22.73 -16.71
CA LEU A 142 -25.41 23.88 -17.29
C LEU A 142 -25.38 23.80 -18.82
N ARG A 143 -25.05 22.64 -19.39
CA ARG A 143 -25.00 22.45 -20.85
C ARG A 143 -26.38 22.62 -21.47
N SER A 144 -27.43 22.07 -20.84
CA SER A 144 -28.82 22.27 -21.26
C SER A 144 -29.26 23.74 -21.19
N ALA A 145 -28.86 24.46 -20.14
CA ALA A 145 -29.15 25.88 -19.99
C ALA A 145 -28.43 26.71 -21.06
N GLN A 146 -27.16 26.42 -21.35
CA GLN A 146 -26.39 27.06 -22.41
C GLN A 146 -27.00 26.82 -23.80
N GLN A 147 -27.39 25.58 -24.11
CA GLN A 147 -28.09 25.26 -25.36
C GLN A 147 -29.40 26.04 -25.50
N SER A 148 -30.18 26.14 -24.42
CA SER A 148 -31.41 26.94 -24.38
C SER A 148 -31.12 28.43 -24.57
N ALA A 149 -30.06 28.94 -23.95
CA ALA A 149 -29.62 30.32 -24.07
C ALA A 149 -29.21 30.67 -25.50
N VAL A 150 -28.49 29.79 -26.21
CA VAL A 150 -28.13 29.98 -27.63
C VAL A 150 -29.39 30.11 -28.50
N ALA A 151 -30.39 29.25 -28.27
CA ALA A 151 -31.66 29.34 -29.01
C ALA A 151 -32.40 30.67 -28.75
N VAL A 152 -32.36 31.18 -27.52
CA VAL A 152 -32.99 32.46 -27.14
C VAL A 152 -32.21 33.66 -27.67
N ALA A 153 -30.87 33.60 -27.70
CA ALA A 153 -30.00 34.66 -28.20
C ALA A 153 -30.25 35.03 -29.67
N THR A 154 -30.84 34.13 -30.45
CA THR A 154 -31.27 34.42 -31.84
C THR A 154 -32.50 35.35 -31.91
N ARG A 155 -33.28 35.45 -30.83
CA ARG A 155 -34.56 36.18 -30.79
C ARG A 155 -34.56 37.39 -29.86
N ARG A 156 -33.59 37.47 -28.94
CA ARG A 156 -33.48 38.51 -27.92
C ARG A 156 -32.07 39.06 -27.90
N ARG A 157 -31.95 40.38 -27.73
CA ARG A 157 -30.65 41.03 -27.58
C ARG A 157 -30.16 40.87 -26.14
N PRO A 158 -28.83 40.88 -25.89
CA PRO A 158 -28.27 40.69 -24.54
C PRO A 158 -28.75 41.72 -23.50
N TYR A 159 -29.25 42.87 -23.96
CA TYR A 159 -29.71 44.00 -23.15
C TYR A 159 -31.23 44.13 -23.11
N ASP A 160 -31.98 43.16 -23.64
CA ASP A 160 -33.43 43.13 -23.48
C ASP A 160 -33.76 42.90 -22.00
N LEU A 161 -34.57 43.80 -21.41
CA LEU A 161 -35.05 43.66 -20.04
C LEU A 161 -35.90 42.40 -19.93
N LEU A 162 -35.47 41.49 -19.06
CA LEU A 162 -36.23 40.31 -18.67
C LEU A 162 -37.17 40.70 -17.53
N ASP A 163 -38.47 40.49 -17.72
CA ASP A 163 -39.49 40.66 -16.66
C ASP A 163 -39.48 39.43 -15.74
N LEU A 164 -38.33 39.18 -15.14
CA LEU A 164 -38.04 38.04 -14.28
C LEU A 164 -37.31 38.53 -13.04
N ASP A 165 -37.93 38.30 -11.88
CA ASP A 165 -37.29 38.55 -10.60
C ASP A 165 -36.34 37.37 -10.29
N LEU A 166 -35.06 37.54 -10.64
CA LEU A 166 -34.03 36.54 -10.34
C LEU A 166 -33.66 36.64 -8.87
N VAL A 167 -34.18 35.72 -8.05
CA VAL A 167 -33.64 35.48 -6.71
C VAL A 167 -32.20 35.00 -6.87
N ARG A 168 -31.23 35.83 -6.49
CA ARG A 168 -29.81 35.46 -6.52
C ARG A 168 -29.59 34.33 -5.52
N VAL A 169 -29.54 33.10 -6.00
CA VAL A 169 -28.97 31.98 -5.24
C VAL A 169 -27.45 32.18 -5.26
N GLY A 170 -26.97 32.94 -4.29
CA GLY A 170 -25.56 33.22 -4.11
C GLY A 170 -25.23 33.25 -2.63
N MET A 171 -24.03 32.80 -2.29
CA MET A 171 -23.47 33.00 -0.96
C MET A 171 -23.29 34.52 -0.76
N SER A 172 -23.92 35.13 0.25
CA SER A 172 -23.55 36.49 0.64
C SER A 172 -22.18 36.41 1.32
N ILE A 173 -21.12 36.80 0.60
CA ILE A 173 -19.81 36.96 1.21
C ILE A 173 -19.81 38.37 1.81
N GLU A 174 -20.36 38.48 3.01
CA GLU A 174 -20.42 39.74 3.76
C GLU A 174 -19.06 40.13 4.35
N SER A 175 -18.12 39.17 4.43
CA SER A 175 -16.78 39.39 4.94
C SER A 175 -15.79 38.39 4.35
N VAL A 176 -14.56 38.85 4.11
CA VAL A 176 -13.42 37.98 3.73
C VAL A 176 -13.13 36.94 4.82
N ALA A 177 -13.47 37.24 6.09
CA ALA A 177 -13.33 36.30 7.20
C ALA A 177 -14.32 35.11 7.14
N ALA A 178 -15.39 35.21 6.35
CA ALA A 178 -16.35 34.11 6.15
C ALA A 178 -15.86 33.09 5.11
N LEU A 179 -14.78 33.40 4.38
CA LEU A 179 -14.19 32.49 3.41
C LEU A 179 -13.30 31.48 4.13
N ARG A 180 -13.63 30.19 4.02
CA ARG A 180 -12.78 29.11 4.48
C ARG A 180 -11.98 28.60 3.28
N LEU A 181 -10.65 28.67 3.36
CA LEU A 181 -9.80 28.10 2.31
C LEU A 181 -10.06 26.61 2.21
N HIS A 182 -10.32 26.14 0.99
CA HIS A 182 -10.43 24.73 0.72
C HIS A 182 -9.07 24.09 1.01
N ASN A 183 -9.04 23.16 1.97
CA ASN A 183 -7.86 22.36 2.23
C ASN A 183 -7.93 21.11 1.34
N PRO A 184 -7.05 20.95 0.34
CA PRO A 184 -7.06 19.79 -0.55
C PRO A 184 -6.84 18.46 0.20
N ALA A 185 -6.29 18.50 1.42
CA ALA A 185 -6.19 17.33 2.28
C ALA A 185 -7.53 16.86 2.87
N ASP A 186 -8.60 17.67 2.80
CA ASP A 186 -9.93 17.26 3.26
C ASP A 186 -10.54 16.14 2.38
N ASN A 187 -10.04 15.99 1.14
CA ASN A 187 -10.40 14.90 0.22
C ASN A 187 -9.40 13.74 0.23
N LEU A 188 -8.25 13.90 0.90
CA LEU A 188 -7.40 12.77 1.21
C LEU A 188 -8.14 11.98 2.29
N VAL A 189 -8.41 10.70 2.02
CA VAL A 189 -8.77 9.74 3.06
C VAL A 189 -7.53 9.63 3.94
N THR A 190 -7.40 10.57 4.86
CA THR A 190 -6.49 10.49 5.99
C THR A 190 -7.23 9.68 7.03
N GLU A 191 -7.46 8.40 6.73
CA GLU A 191 -7.22 7.47 7.82
C GLU A 191 -5.72 7.65 8.10
N PRO A 192 -5.34 8.26 9.24
CA PRO A 192 -3.94 8.26 9.58
C PRO A 192 -3.48 6.81 9.49
N VAL A 193 -2.30 6.58 8.91
CA VAL A 193 -1.55 5.40 9.30
C VAL A 193 -1.44 5.54 10.81
N LEU A 194 -2.27 4.81 11.53
CA LEU A 194 -2.14 4.68 12.96
C LEU A 194 -0.78 4.00 13.11
N THR A 195 0.27 4.79 13.32
CA THR A 195 1.44 4.28 14.02
C THR A 195 0.91 3.90 15.40
N HIS A 196 0.48 2.64 15.50
CA HIS A 196 0.15 2.03 16.76
C HIS A 196 1.43 2.06 17.60
N ASP A 197 1.38 2.83 18.68
CA ASP A 197 2.33 2.68 19.78
C ASP A 197 2.36 1.19 20.16
N ALA A 198 3.55 0.64 20.39
CA ALA A 198 3.76 -0.81 20.54
C ALA A 198 2.81 -1.42 21.60
N GLY A 199 1.67 -1.94 21.14
CA GLY A 199 0.60 -2.41 22.00
C GLY A 199 -0.53 -3.04 21.19
N THR A 200 -0.62 -4.36 21.28
CA THR A 200 -1.56 -5.27 20.59
C THR A 200 -1.72 -5.01 19.10
N VAL A 201 -0.93 -5.74 18.33
CA VAL A 201 -0.89 -5.61 16.88
C VAL A 201 -2.18 -6.10 16.24
N ASP A 202 -2.78 -5.28 15.38
CA ASP A 202 -3.94 -5.63 14.57
C ASP A 202 -3.56 -6.62 13.46
N LEU A 203 -4.32 -7.71 13.34
CA LEU A 203 -4.06 -8.82 12.42
C LEU A 203 -4.12 -8.37 10.96
N ASP A 204 -4.99 -7.40 10.65
CA ASP A 204 -5.18 -6.89 9.30
C ASP A 204 -4.08 -5.92 8.87
N GLU A 205 -3.44 -5.25 9.83
CA GLU A 205 -2.27 -4.40 9.60
C GLU A 205 -0.97 -5.20 9.44
N LEU A 206 -0.80 -6.29 10.20
CA LEU A 206 0.31 -7.23 10.01
C LEU A 206 0.23 -7.97 8.69
N ARG A 207 -0.98 -8.41 8.28
CA ARG A 207 -1.19 -9.00 6.95
C ARG A 207 -0.81 -8.05 5.82
N ARG A 208 -0.90 -6.74 6.05
CA ARG A 208 -0.51 -5.72 5.07
C ARG A 208 1.00 -5.51 5.00
N LEU A 209 1.72 -5.62 6.12
CA LEU A 209 3.20 -5.60 6.18
C LEU A 209 3.84 -6.91 5.68
N VAL A 210 3.13 -8.04 5.79
CA VAL A 210 3.64 -9.36 5.40
C VAL A 210 3.33 -9.74 3.95
N ARG A 211 2.54 -8.95 3.22
CA ARG A 211 2.37 -9.16 1.77
C ARG A 211 3.68 -9.04 0.96
N GLU A 212 4.76 -8.55 1.56
CA GLU A 212 6.11 -8.51 0.99
C GLU A 212 7.00 -9.70 1.40
N SER A 213 6.53 -10.63 2.25
CA SER A 213 7.28 -11.83 2.64
C SER A 213 6.47 -13.09 2.35
N GLU A 214 6.97 -13.93 1.45
CA GLU A 214 6.44 -15.27 1.19
C GLU A 214 6.54 -16.08 2.49
N ILE A 215 5.43 -16.18 3.25
CA ILE A 215 5.37 -16.98 4.47
C ILE A 215 5.38 -18.44 4.05
N ASP A 216 6.39 -19.20 4.45
CA ASP A 216 6.37 -20.66 4.33
C ASP A 216 5.40 -21.22 5.39
N MET A 217 4.13 -21.33 4.99
CA MET A 217 3.05 -21.83 5.85
C MET A 217 3.19 -23.32 6.14
N ASP A 218 3.91 -24.06 5.29
CA ASP A 218 4.13 -25.49 5.48
C ASP A 218 5.11 -25.74 6.63
N GLU A 219 6.22 -25.00 6.69
CA GLU A 219 7.13 -25.04 7.84
C GLU A 219 6.39 -24.72 9.16
N LEU A 220 5.54 -23.69 9.16
CA LEU A 220 4.84 -23.24 10.37
C LEU A 220 3.79 -24.25 10.85
N SER A 221 3.00 -24.80 9.93
CA SER A 221 2.01 -25.83 10.27
C SER A 221 2.69 -27.14 10.74
N ASP A 222 3.87 -27.49 10.21
CA ASP A 222 4.65 -28.63 10.69
C ASP A 222 5.18 -28.41 12.11
N ASN A 223 5.68 -27.21 12.42
CA ASN A 223 6.13 -26.82 13.75
C ASN A 223 4.98 -26.85 14.77
N VAL A 224 3.80 -26.34 14.39
CA VAL A 224 2.58 -26.40 15.23
C VAL A 224 2.19 -27.85 15.49
N ALA A 225 2.15 -28.70 14.45
CA ALA A 225 1.81 -30.11 14.58
C ALA A 225 2.82 -30.85 15.48
N ALA A 226 4.11 -30.54 15.37
CA ALA A 226 5.15 -31.12 16.23
C ALA A 226 4.97 -30.73 17.71
N THR A 227 4.75 -29.44 18.01
CA THR A 227 4.50 -28.98 19.39
C THR A 227 3.21 -29.56 19.96
N LEU A 228 2.14 -29.68 19.15
CA LEU A 228 0.88 -30.33 19.55
C LEU A 228 1.08 -31.81 19.89
N ARG A 229 1.88 -32.55 19.11
CA ARG A 229 2.19 -33.96 19.40
C ARG A 229 3.01 -34.13 20.68
N ALA A 230 3.95 -33.22 20.94
CA ALA A 230 4.83 -33.29 22.11
C ALA A 230 4.12 -32.92 23.42
N HIS A 231 3.28 -31.88 23.40
CA HIS A 231 2.72 -31.27 24.61
C HIS A 231 1.19 -31.43 24.74
N GLY A 232 0.51 -31.97 23.73
CA GLY A 232 -0.94 -32.13 23.66
C GLY A 232 -1.74 -30.83 23.47
N ARG A 233 -1.09 -29.67 23.67
CA ARG A 233 -1.64 -28.34 23.50
C ARG A 233 -0.53 -27.37 23.09
N ALA A 234 -0.84 -26.38 22.27
CA ALA A 234 0.13 -25.40 21.80
C ALA A 234 -0.52 -24.02 21.70
N THR A 235 0.16 -22.99 22.23
CA THR A 235 -0.08 -21.59 21.86
C THR A 235 1.00 -21.10 20.91
N ILE A 236 0.83 -19.92 20.33
CA ILE A 236 1.82 -19.33 19.42
C ILE A 236 3.17 -19.15 20.15
N GLY A 237 3.14 -18.71 21.41
CA GLY A 237 4.35 -18.57 22.22
C GLY A 237 4.99 -19.90 22.62
N ASP A 238 4.23 -21.00 22.67
CA ASP A 238 4.78 -22.34 22.91
C ASP A 238 5.53 -22.86 21.67
N VAL A 239 4.95 -22.68 20.49
CA VAL A 239 5.58 -23.04 19.21
C VAL A 239 6.87 -22.26 19.00
N LEU A 240 6.85 -20.93 19.22
CA LEU A 240 8.04 -20.08 19.04
C LEU A 240 9.15 -20.31 20.07
N ARG A 241 8.85 -20.98 21.18
CA ARG A 241 9.85 -21.35 22.19
C ARG A 241 10.60 -22.63 21.80
N GLU A 242 9.91 -23.54 21.14
CA GLU A 242 10.45 -24.83 20.69
C GLU A 242 11.08 -24.72 19.28
N TYR A 243 10.46 -23.92 18.41
CA TYR A 243 10.86 -23.64 17.04
C TYR A 243 10.99 -22.12 16.85
N PRO A 244 12.20 -21.54 17.00
CA PRO A 244 12.42 -20.11 16.84
C PRO A 244 11.97 -19.60 15.47
N ALA A 245 11.53 -18.35 15.39
CA ALA A 245 11.06 -17.71 14.16
C ALA A 245 12.15 -17.60 13.08
N THR A 246 12.28 -18.62 12.24
CA THR A 246 13.21 -18.75 11.11
C THR A 246 12.99 -17.68 10.04
N GLN A 247 11.75 -17.23 9.86
CA GLN A 247 11.33 -16.20 8.91
C GLN A 247 11.07 -14.84 9.60
N GLY A 248 11.57 -14.66 10.83
CA GLY A 248 11.42 -13.42 11.59
C GLY A 248 9.96 -13.05 11.88
N LEU A 249 9.51 -11.86 11.46
CA LEU A 249 8.12 -11.43 11.68
C LEU A 249 7.12 -12.29 10.90
N ALA A 250 7.51 -12.82 9.73
CA ALA A 250 6.63 -13.64 8.90
C ALA A 250 6.21 -14.92 9.62
N SER A 251 7.10 -15.57 10.39
CA SER A 251 6.75 -16.74 11.21
C SER A 251 5.71 -16.40 12.28
N ALA A 252 5.86 -15.27 12.97
CA ALA A 252 4.91 -14.81 13.97
C ALA A 252 3.52 -14.55 13.36
N VAL A 253 3.48 -13.89 12.20
CA VAL A 253 2.23 -13.58 11.49
C VAL A 253 1.57 -14.83 10.92
N GLY A 254 2.33 -15.73 10.32
CA GLY A 254 1.83 -17.01 9.82
C GLY A 254 1.20 -17.86 10.92
N LEU A 255 1.83 -17.93 12.10
CA LEU A 255 1.26 -18.61 13.27
C LEU A 255 -0.03 -17.95 13.76
N MET A 256 -0.14 -16.62 13.72
CA MET A 256 -1.39 -15.91 14.04
C MET A 256 -2.50 -16.18 13.03
N VAL A 257 -2.17 -16.29 11.75
CA VAL A 257 -3.13 -16.69 10.70
C VAL A 257 -3.60 -18.12 10.95
N LEU A 258 -2.69 -19.07 11.18
CA LEU A 258 -3.03 -20.44 11.53
C LEU A 258 -3.91 -20.52 12.78
N ALA A 259 -3.60 -19.75 13.82
CA ALA A 259 -4.39 -19.71 15.06
C ALA A 259 -5.76 -19.02 14.90
N THR A 260 -5.93 -18.25 13.83
CA THR A 260 -7.22 -17.65 13.46
C THR A 260 -8.12 -18.66 12.76
N HIS A 261 -7.54 -19.53 11.92
CA HIS A 261 -8.28 -20.54 11.17
C HIS A 261 -8.48 -21.85 11.94
N HIS A 262 -7.50 -22.25 12.75
CA HIS A 262 -7.42 -23.57 13.39
C HIS A 262 -7.16 -23.49 14.90
N GLY A 263 -7.57 -22.39 15.53
CA GLY A 263 -7.38 -22.19 16.97
C GLY A 263 -8.54 -21.47 17.64
N HIS A 264 -8.57 -21.54 18.96
CA HIS A 264 -9.57 -20.91 19.81
C HIS A 264 -8.93 -19.81 20.66
N ALA A 265 -9.62 -18.68 20.78
CA ALA A 265 -9.21 -17.60 21.67
C ALA A 265 -9.33 -18.07 23.12
N ILE A 266 -8.29 -17.82 23.91
CA ILE A 266 -8.28 -18.06 25.36
C ILE A 266 -7.96 -16.76 26.09
N ASP A 267 -8.36 -16.66 27.35
CA ASP A 267 -8.11 -15.46 28.13
C ASP A 267 -6.61 -15.23 28.38
N GLY A 268 -6.19 -13.97 28.25
CA GLY A 268 -4.84 -13.51 28.48
C GLY A 268 -4.09 -13.07 27.23
N THR A 269 -2.85 -12.63 27.45
CA THR A 269 -1.90 -12.22 26.41
C THR A 269 -0.60 -13.00 26.57
N GLU A 270 0.08 -13.26 25.46
CA GLU A 270 1.42 -13.85 25.45
C GLU A 270 2.39 -12.93 24.72
N ASP A 271 3.64 -12.95 25.16
CA ASP A 271 4.72 -12.22 24.54
C ASP A 271 5.49 -13.14 23.61
N ILE A 272 5.61 -12.72 22.36
CA ILE A 272 6.37 -13.42 21.33
C ILE A 272 7.61 -12.60 20.98
N HIS A 273 8.69 -13.31 20.69
CA HIS A 273 9.99 -12.74 20.36
C HIS A 273 10.47 -13.27 19.02
N TRP A 274 11.03 -12.40 18.21
CA TRP A 274 11.70 -12.78 16.96
C TRP A 274 12.90 -11.88 16.71
N ILE A 275 13.77 -12.31 15.79
CA ILE A 275 14.89 -11.50 15.31
C ILE A 275 14.46 -10.93 13.96
N SER A 276 14.53 -9.61 13.80
CA SER A 276 14.27 -8.95 12.51
C SER A 276 15.39 -9.28 11.51
N GLY A 277 15.15 -9.12 10.20
CA GLY A 277 16.20 -9.26 9.17
C GLY A 277 17.47 -8.42 9.42
N ALA A 278 17.34 -7.30 10.16
CA ALA A 278 18.47 -6.47 10.60
C ALA A 278 19.21 -7.00 11.86
N GLY A 279 18.95 -8.23 12.31
CA GLY A 279 19.58 -8.85 13.49
C GLY A 279 19.10 -8.31 14.85
N VAL A 280 18.14 -7.38 14.87
CA VAL A 280 17.60 -6.80 16.11
C VAL A 280 16.51 -7.69 16.71
N SER A 281 16.61 -7.99 18.01
CA SER A 281 15.55 -8.67 18.76
C SER A 281 14.33 -7.78 18.92
N ARG A 282 13.16 -8.28 18.54
CA ARG A 282 11.87 -7.61 18.63
C ARG A 282 10.91 -8.44 19.49
N ARG A 283 9.96 -7.74 20.12
CA ARG A 283 8.92 -8.33 20.97
C ARG A 283 7.56 -7.77 20.57
N ALA A 284 6.54 -8.62 20.58
CA ALA A 284 5.14 -8.20 20.50
C ALA A 284 4.30 -8.94 21.53
N THR A 285 3.29 -8.26 22.06
CA THR A 285 2.29 -8.84 22.95
C THR A 285 1.02 -9.13 22.13
N ILE A 286 0.62 -10.39 22.07
CA ILE A 286 -0.54 -10.86 21.31
C ILE A 286 -1.58 -11.49 22.23
N ARG A 287 -2.83 -11.56 21.77
CA ARG A 287 -3.88 -12.32 22.48
C ARG A 287 -3.57 -13.80 22.40
N ARG A 288 -3.68 -14.52 23.52
CA ARG A 288 -3.42 -15.96 23.54
C ARG A 288 -4.46 -16.70 22.70
N ARG A 289 -3.96 -17.57 21.84
CA ARG A 289 -4.78 -18.51 21.07
C ARG A 289 -4.23 -19.91 21.24
N LEU A 290 -5.12 -20.86 21.44
CA LEU A 290 -4.79 -22.27 21.56
C LEU A 290 -5.10 -22.96 20.24
N PHE A 291 -4.13 -23.65 19.64
CA PHE A 291 -4.36 -24.44 18.44
C PHE A 291 -5.26 -25.64 18.75
N ASP A 292 -6.21 -25.93 17.85
CA ASP A 292 -7.09 -27.09 17.97
C ASP A 292 -6.34 -28.36 17.54
N PRO A 293 -6.10 -29.32 18.44
CA PRO A 293 -5.40 -30.57 18.11
C PRO A 293 -6.20 -31.48 17.17
N ALA A 294 -7.50 -31.24 16.99
CA ALA A 294 -8.36 -32.01 16.09
C ALA A 294 -8.42 -31.43 14.66
N ALA A 295 -7.76 -30.31 14.38
CA ALA A 295 -7.79 -29.70 13.05
C ALA A 295 -7.08 -30.59 12.00
N ASP A 296 -7.73 -30.80 10.86
CA ASP A 296 -7.21 -31.61 9.74
C ASP A 296 -5.82 -31.15 9.27
N GLU A 297 -5.58 -29.83 9.31
CA GLU A 297 -4.31 -29.18 8.94
C GLU A 297 -3.10 -29.73 9.74
N PHE A 298 -3.29 -30.09 11.01
CA PHE A 298 -2.19 -30.54 11.89
C PHE A 298 -2.16 -32.06 12.06
N THR A 299 -3.29 -32.74 11.90
CA THR A 299 -3.41 -34.19 12.06
C THR A 299 -2.94 -34.96 10.83
N ALA A 300 -3.06 -34.38 9.62
CA ALA A 300 -2.65 -35.01 8.36
C ALA A 300 -1.13 -34.94 8.10
N ARG A 301 -0.38 -34.17 8.91
CA ARG A 301 1.06 -33.91 8.67
C ARG A 301 1.96 -35.00 9.25
N PRO A 302 2.91 -35.54 8.46
CA PRO A 302 3.84 -36.57 8.94
C PRO A 302 4.76 -36.03 10.05
N ALA A 303 5.25 -36.91 10.92
CA ALA A 303 6.20 -36.54 11.96
C ALA A 303 7.58 -36.27 11.31
N PHE A 304 7.94 -35.01 11.10
CA PHE A 304 9.27 -34.62 10.64
C PHE A 304 10.18 -34.26 11.83
N ALA A 305 11.45 -34.66 11.78
CA ALA A 305 12.47 -34.33 12.76
C ALA A 305 13.14 -32.99 12.39
N PRO A 306 13.45 -32.10 13.35
CA PRO A 306 14.03 -30.81 13.04
C PRO A 306 15.40 -30.95 12.37
N THR A 307 15.58 -30.31 11.22
CA THR A 307 16.89 -30.11 10.60
C THR A 307 17.74 -29.24 11.50
N GLY A 308 18.64 -29.90 12.24
CA GLY A 308 19.63 -29.25 13.08
C GLY A 308 20.58 -28.37 12.27
N SER A 309 20.84 -27.20 12.83
CA SER A 309 21.91 -26.27 12.46
C SER A 309 23.22 -27.03 12.26
N SER A 310 23.79 -26.98 11.05
CA SER A 310 25.19 -27.34 10.83
C SER A 310 25.98 -26.05 10.69
N THR A 311 26.79 -25.80 11.72
CA THR A 311 28.06 -25.05 11.79
C THR A 311 28.27 -23.85 10.87
#